data_AF-A0A7V2PJH3-F1
#
_entry.id   AF-A0A7V2PJH3-F1
#
_cell.length_a   1.000
_cell.length_b   1.000
_cell.length_c   1.000
_cell.angle_alpha   90.00
_cell.angle_beta   90.00
_cell.angle_gamma   90.00
#
_symmetry.space_group_name_H-M   'P 1'
#
loop_
_entity.id
_entity.type
_entity.pdbx_description
1 polymer ?
#
loop_
_entity_poly.entity_id
_entity_poly.type
_entity_poly.pdbx_seq_one_letter_code
_entity_poly.pdbx_strand_id
1 'polypeptide(L)'
;MPSSLPALAAHIALPHQSWPCHSVSQDFLDEVLVPAYRVPIRGPQERTIQQLADGVALLADRLERLQQAYSHWRKFEPSAYFDLRPCQAGPLVRTERLGATLDVTLHADLLSPAFRTAERFWAREFCPAYHAASDKQDDPYTVHFFRRALPAMQRRMQLAREEISAAGELLFQRGDLTFLSTAAAPDERERHIQRFPPGEEDIALVFLEIPTLTLSRSFDLLEIGT
;
A
#
# COMPACT_ATOMS: atom_id res chain seq x y z
N MET A 1 7.40 1.54 7.24
CA MET A 1 6.35 0.53 7.50
C MET A 1 5.55 0.29 6.24
N PRO A 2 4.90 -0.88 6.08
CA PRO A 2 4.28 -1.25 4.81
C PRO A 2 2.98 -0.48 4.55
N SER A 3 2.98 0.35 3.51
CA SER A 3 1.79 1.05 3.00
C SER A 3 1.20 0.41 1.73
N SER A 4 1.87 -0.58 1.16
CA SER A 4 1.46 -1.31 -0.05
C SER A 4 1.60 -2.82 0.16
N LEU A 5 0.94 -3.63 -0.67
CA LEU A 5 1.03 -5.08 -0.61
C LEU A 5 2.45 -5.60 -0.95
N PRO A 6 3.16 -5.06 -1.96
CA PRO A 6 4.59 -5.34 -2.15
C PRO A 6 5.41 -4.99 -0.91
N ALA A 7 5.20 -3.82 -0.29
CA ALA A 7 5.92 -3.45 0.93
C ALA A 7 5.66 -4.46 2.06
N LEU A 8 4.40 -4.86 2.26
CA LEU A 8 4.03 -5.84 3.28
C LEU A 8 4.69 -7.19 3.04
N ALA A 9 4.71 -7.67 1.79
CA ALA A 9 5.39 -8.91 1.43
C ALA A 9 6.90 -8.85 1.72
N ALA A 10 7.56 -7.73 1.40
CA ALA A 10 8.98 -7.56 1.71
C ALA A 10 9.23 -7.57 3.23
N HIS A 11 8.35 -6.94 4.01
CA HIS A 11 8.41 -6.96 5.47
C HIS A 11 8.12 -8.35 6.09
N ILE A 12 7.36 -9.20 5.42
CA ILE A 12 7.12 -10.60 5.83
C ILE A 12 8.31 -11.48 5.49
N ALA A 13 8.96 -11.24 4.35
CA ALA A 13 10.15 -11.98 3.92
C ALA A 13 11.39 -11.61 4.75
N LEU A 14 11.49 -10.35 5.17
CA LEU A 14 12.63 -9.81 5.94
C LEU A 14 12.18 -9.29 7.32
N PRO A 15 11.53 -10.12 8.17
CA PRO A 15 10.95 -9.68 9.43
C PRO A 15 12.02 -9.20 10.42
N HIS A 16 13.24 -9.76 10.35
CA HIS A 16 14.39 -9.33 11.15
C HIS A 16 14.78 -7.86 10.96
N GLN A 17 14.45 -7.24 9.82
CA GLN A 17 14.73 -5.83 9.52
C GLN A 17 13.62 -4.87 9.96
N SER A 18 12.57 -5.39 10.61
CA SER A 18 11.31 -4.65 10.79
C SER A 18 11.03 -4.21 12.23
N TRP A 19 11.95 -4.45 13.17
CA TRP A 19 11.76 -4.13 14.58
C TRP A 19 12.13 -2.68 14.95
N PRO A 20 11.34 -1.98 15.78
CA PRO A 20 10.03 -2.38 16.32
C PRO A 20 8.93 -2.29 15.26
N CYS A 21 7.99 -3.24 15.30
CA CYS A 21 6.86 -3.27 14.35
C CYS A 21 5.71 -2.37 14.82
N HIS A 22 5.14 -1.59 13.89
CA HIS A 22 4.01 -0.70 14.14
C HIS A 22 3.04 -0.72 12.95
N SER A 23 1.75 -0.58 13.23
CA SER A 23 0.70 -0.72 12.21
C SER A 23 0.33 0.63 11.59
N VAL A 24 0.62 0.79 10.31
CA VAL A 24 0.21 1.96 9.53
C VAL A 24 -1.30 2.03 9.41
N SER A 25 -1.96 0.88 9.23
CA SER A 25 -3.42 0.84 9.06
C SER A 25 -4.18 1.19 10.34
N GLN A 26 -3.54 1.09 11.51
CA GLN A 26 -4.12 1.57 12.76
C GLN A 26 -4.19 3.10 12.73
N ASP A 27 -3.04 3.75 12.56
CA ASP A 27 -2.94 5.21 12.54
C ASP A 27 -3.77 5.83 11.40
N PHE A 28 -3.80 5.17 10.23
CA PHE A 28 -4.60 5.56 9.08
C PHE A 28 -6.12 5.59 9.37
N LEU A 29 -6.57 4.72 10.27
CA LEU A 29 -7.99 4.58 10.65
C LEU A 29 -8.33 5.24 11.98
N ASP A 30 -7.41 6.01 12.58
CA ASP A 30 -7.72 6.83 13.75
C ASP A 30 -8.85 7.82 13.47
N GLU A 31 -8.99 8.23 12.20
CA GLU A 31 -10.07 9.06 11.70
C GLU A 31 -10.84 8.37 10.57
N VAL A 32 -12.13 8.68 10.45
CA VAL A 32 -12.96 8.11 9.39
C VAL A 32 -12.65 8.79 8.06
N LEU A 33 -12.36 8.01 7.02
CA LEU A 33 -12.23 8.50 5.65
C LEU A 33 -13.47 9.28 5.20
N VAL A 34 -13.33 10.20 4.23
CA VAL A 34 -14.51 10.79 3.59
C VAL A 34 -15.28 9.73 2.80
N PRO A 35 -16.60 9.89 2.58
CA PRO A 35 -17.43 8.86 1.93
C PRO A 35 -16.86 8.32 0.62
N ALA A 36 -16.17 9.18 -0.15
CA ALA A 36 -15.60 8.82 -1.43
C ALA A 36 -14.46 7.78 -1.37
N TYR A 37 -13.79 7.62 -0.23
CA TYR A 37 -12.73 6.60 -0.04
C TYR A 37 -13.13 5.50 0.95
N ARG A 38 -14.36 5.52 1.46
CA ARG A 38 -14.81 4.50 2.42
C ARG A 38 -15.06 3.20 1.69
N VAL A 39 -14.30 2.17 2.06
CA VAL A 39 -14.53 0.80 1.63
C VAL A 39 -15.07 -0.04 2.80
N PRO A 40 -16.21 -0.73 2.65
CA PRO A 40 -16.89 -1.43 3.73
C PRO A 40 -16.07 -2.65 4.15
N ILE A 41 -15.90 -2.81 5.46
CA ILE A 41 -15.21 -3.97 6.04
C ILE A 41 -16.12 -5.21 6.01
N ARG A 42 -17.44 -5.01 6.03
CA ARG A 42 -18.45 -6.07 6.05
C ARG A 42 -19.43 -5.87 4.90
N GLY A 43 -19.84 -6.96 4.29
CA GLY A 43 -20.82 -6.97 3.21
C GLY A 43 -20.42 -7.94 2.10
N PRO A 44 -21.18 -7.94 1.00
CA PRO A 44 -20.85 -8.72 -0.18
C PRO A 44 -19.49 -8.29 -0.75
N GLN A 45 -18.65 -9.26 -1.10
CA GLN A 45 -17.31 -9.03 -1.63
C GLN A 45 -17.32 -8.13 -2.88
N GLU A 46 -18.29 -8.33 -3.78
CA GLU A 46 -18.47 -7.51 -4.98
C GLU A 46 -18.61 -6.01 -4.66
N ARG A 47 -19.37 -5.67 -3.61
CA ARG A 47 -19.54 -4.27 -3.19
C ARG A 47 -18.25 -3.68 -2.64
N THR A 48 -17.47 -4.48 -1.92
CA THR A 48 -16.16 -4.06 -1.40
C THR A 48 -15.19 -3.79 -2.54
N ILE A 49 -15.11 -4.68 -3.52
CA ILE A 49 -14.26 -4.53 -4.71
C ILE A 49 -14.68 -3.30 -5.51
N GLN A 50 -15.98 -3.12 -5.75
CA GLN A 50 -16.54 -1.96 -6.44
C GLN A 50 -16.15 -0.65 -5.78
N GLN A 51 -16.34 -0.53 -4.45
CA GLN A 51 -16.02 0.71 -3.73
C GLN A 51 -14.52 0.96 -3.61
N LEU A 52 -13.71 -0.10 -3.55
CA LEU A 52 -12.26 0.02 -3.63
C LEU A 52 -11.83 0.58 -4.99
N ALA A 53 -12.33 0.00 -6.09
CA ALA A 53 -12.06 0.49 -7.44
C ALA A 53 -12.50 1.95 -7.62
N ASP A 54 -13.71 2.31 -7.16
CA ASP A 54 -14.22 3.68 -7.27
C ASP A 54 -13.37 4.69 -6.48
N GLY A 55 -12.90 4.31 -5.29
CA GLY A 55 -11.99 5.13 -4.48
C GLY A 55 -10.62 5.32 -5.13
N VAL A 56 -10.08 4.26 -5.74
CA VAL A 56 -8.80 4.31 -6.49
C VAL A 56 -8.92 5.16 -7.74
N ALA A 57 -9.99 5.00 -8.52
CA ALA A 57 -10.27 5.82 -9.71
C ALA A 57 -10.31 7.31 -9.35
N LEU A 58 -10.97 7.67 -8.25
CA LEU A 58 -11.01 9.05 -7.79
C LEU A 58 -9.63 9.58 -7.37
N LEU A 59 -8.81 8.75 -6.72
CA LEU A 59 -7.43 9.12 -6.38
C LEU A 59 -6.58 9.31 -7.64
N ALA A 60 -6.73 8.44 -8.64
CA ALA A 60 -6.07 8.56 -9.93
C ALA A 60 -6.46 9.86 -10.64
N ASP A 61 -7.75 10.17 -10.71
CA ASP A 61 -8.28 11.41 -11.28
C ASP A 61 -7.70 12.67 -10.61
N ARG A 62 -7.57 12.65 -9.28
CA ARG A 62 -6.93 13.74 -8.55
C ARG A 62 -5.43 13.81 -8.84
N LEU A 63 -4.75 12.69 -8.84
CA LEU A 63 -3.32 12.64 -9.13
C LEU A 63 -3.01 13.13 -10.55
N GLU A 64 -3.86 12.79 -11.51
CA GLU A 64 -3.75 13.26 -12.90
C GLU A 64 -3.91 14.79 -12.95
N ARG A 65 -4.90 15.35 -12.26
CA ARG A 65 -5.13 16.80 -12.23
C ARG A 65 -4.12 17.58 -11.36
N LEU A 66 -3.24 16.89 -10.65
CA LEU A 66 -2.36 17.53 -9.68
C LEU A 66 -1.43 18.56 -10.32
N GLN A 67 -0.84 18.26 -11.47
CA GLN A 67 0.08 19.20 -12.15
C GLN A 67 -0.57 20.57 -12.39
N GLN A 68 -1.83 20.57 -12.86
CA GLN A 68 -2.58 21.80 -13.13
C GLN A 68 -2.93 22.54 -11.83
N ALA A 69 -3.32 21.78 -10.79
CA ALA A 69 -3.69 22.37 -9.51
C ALA A 69 -2.48 22.90 -8.74
N TYR A 70 -1.30 22.28 -8.87
CA TYR A 70 -0.12 22.55 -8.08
C TYR A 70 0.39 23.99 -8.25
N SER A 71 0.25 24.57 -9.46
CA SER A 71 0.60 25.97 -9.76
C SER A 71 -0.12 26.99 -8.85
N HIS A 72 -1.31 26.65 -8.38
CA HIS A 72 -2.15 27.53 -7.58
C HIS A 72 -1.84 27.45 -6.08
N TRP A 73 -0.95 26.54 -5.66
CA TRP A 73 -0.63 26.34 -4.25
C TRP A 73 0.66 27.06 -3.89
N ARG A 74 0.58 27.96 -2.91
CA ARG A 74 1.78 28.58 -2.31
C ARG A 74 2.66 27.55 -1.59
N LYS A 75 2.01 26.57 -0.97
CA LYS A 75 2.64 25.41 -0.32
C LYS A 75 1.69 24.24 -0.49
N PHE A 76 2.09 23.21 -1.22
CA PHE A 76 1.27 22.03 -1.43
C PHE A 76 1.00 21.28 -0.12
N GLU A 77 -0.26 20.97 0.15
CA GLU A 77 -0.68 20.18 1.32
C GLU A 77 -1.50 18.96 0.85
N PRO A 78 -0.90 17.76 0.83
CA PRO A 78 -1.56 16.54 0.37
C PRO A 78 -2.90 16.27 1.05
N SER A 79 -2.99 16.53 2.36
CA SER A 79 -4.20 16.36 3.15
C SER A 79 -5.40 17.11 2.55
N ALA A 80 -5.21 18.40 2.24
CA ALA A 80 -6.29 19.22 1.71
C ALA A 80 -6.61 18.86 0.25
N TYR A 81 -5.61 18.55 -0.58
CA TYR A 81 -5.83 18.23 -1.99
C TYR A 81 -6.59 16.92 -2.20
N PHE A 82 -6.21 15.89 -1.44
CA PHE A 82 -6.80 14.56 -1.56
C PHE A 82 -8.00 14.34 -0.63
N ASP A 83 -8.51 15.36 0.09
CA ASP A 83 -9.57 15.22 1.11
C ASP A 83 -9.23 14.19 2.20
N LEU A 84 -7.98 14.21 2.66
CA LEU A 84 -7.45 13.33 3.70
C LEU A 84 -7.21 14.09 5.00
N ARG A 85 -7.36 13.40 6.13
CA ARG A 85 -6.84 13.89 7.41
C ARG A 85 -5.31 13.77 7.46
N PRO A 86 -4.60 14.56 8.28
CA PRO A 86 -3.14 14.46 8.41
C PRO A 86 -2.64 13.04 8.72
N CYS A 87 -3.33 12.30 9.60
CA CYS A 87 -3.02 10.90 9.91
C CYS A 87 -3.20 9.93 8.72
N GLN A 88 -4.03 10.30 7.75
CA GLN A 88 -4.26 9.53 6.53
C GLN A 88 -3.29 9.91 5.41
N ALA A 89 -2.96 11.19 5.30
CA ALA A 89 -2.09 11.71 4.25
C ALA A 89 -0.65 11.19 4.39
N GLY A 90 -0.10 11.15 5.60
CA GLY A 90 1.27 10.68 5.85
C GLY A 90 1.56 9.27 5.30
N PRO A 91 0.72 8.25 5.57
CA PRO A 91 0.94 6.91 5.06
C PRO A 91 0.45 6.66 3.62
N LEU A 92 -0.56 7.41 3.16
CA LEU A 92 -1.14 7.23 1.83
C LEU A 92 -0.36 7.99 0.75
N VAL A 93 0.16 9.17 1.05
CA VAL A 93 0.83 10.05 0.07
C VAL A 93 2.31 10.17 0.39
N ARG A 94 3.15 9.81 -0.57
CA ARG A 94 4.59 10.09 -0.55
C ARG A 94 4.91 11.13 -1.62
N THR A 95 5.56 12.21 -1.22
CA THR A 95 6.03 13.26 -2.14
C THR A 95 7.55 13.32 -2.10
N GLU A 96 8.20 13.21 -3.26
CA GLU A 96 9.65 13.29 -3.38
C GLU A 96 10.02 14.38 -4.37
N ARG A 97 10.95 15.26 -3.98
CA ARG A 97 11.46 16.30 -4.87
C ARG A 97 12.84 15.91 -5.35
N LEU A 98 12.96 15.67 -6.66
CA LEU A 98 14.21 15.35 -7.33
C LEU A 98 14.61 16.54 -8.22
N GLY A 99 15.30 17.51 -7.59
CA GLY A 99 15.68 18.76 -8.24
C GLY A 99 14.45 19.60 -8.62
N ALA A 100 14.20 19.66 -9.94
CA ALA A 100 13.06 20.35 -10.54
C ALA A 100 11.81 19.47 -10.66
N THR A 101 11.92 18.16 -10.50
CA THR A 101 10.78 17.25 -10.60
C THR A 101 10.15 17.02 -9.23
N LEU A 102 8.81 17.00 -9.18
CA LEU A 102 8.05 16.50 -8.04
C LEU A 102 7.41 15.17 -8.42
N ASP A 103 7.73 14.14 -7.65
CA ASP A 103 7.12 12.82 -7.74
C ASP A 103 6.11 12.65 -6.60
N VAL A 104 4.89 12.26 -6.95
CA VAL A 104 3.82 12.01 -5.99
C VAL A 104 3.33 10.58 -6.15
N THR A 105 3.51 9.77 -5.13
CA THR A 105 3.04 8.38 -5.07
C THR A 105 1.88 8.26 -4.07
N LEU A 106 0.80 7.58 -4.49
CA LEU A 106 -0.34 7.23 -3.65
C LEU A 106 -0.37 5.72 -3.41
N HIS A 107 -0.28 5.32 -2.16
CA HIS A 107 -0.39 3.93 -1.73
C HIS A 107 -1.85 3.54 -1.50
N ALA A 108 -2.61 3.41 -2.60
CA ALA A 108 -4.06 3.17 -2.54
C ALA A 108 -4.44 1.78 -2.00
N ASP A 109 -3.48 0.85 -1.84
CA ASP A 109 -3.67 -0.41 -1.11
C ASP A 109 -4.20 -0.18 0.31
N LEU A 110 -3.88 0.96 0.94
CA LEU A 110 -4.43 1.35 2.24
C LEU A 110 -5.95 1.50 2.23
N LEU A 111 -6.60 1.67 1.07
CA LEU A 111 -8.06 1.68 0.95
C LEU A 111 -8.67 0.27 1.03
N SER A 112 -7.90 -0.79 0.78
CA SER A 112 -8.35 -2.19 0.88
C SER A 112 -8.53 -2.63 2.35
N PRO A 113 -9.75 -3.01 2.78
CA PRO A 113 -9.95 -3.62 4.10
C PRO A 113 -9.13 -4.90 4.33
N ALA A 114 -8.95 -5.72 3.30
CA ALA A 114 -8.17 -6.95 3.38
C ALA A 114 -6.68 -6.64 3.61
N PHE A 115 -6.09 -5.70 2.86
CA PHE A 115 -4.73 -5.22 3.08
C PHE A 115 -4.54 -4.68 4.50
N ARG A 116 -5.42 -3.76 4.95
CA ARG A 116 -5.34 -3.20 6.31
C ARG A 116 -5.43 -4.26 7.40
N THR A 117 -6.13 -5.37 7.13
CA THR A 117 -6.25 -6.50 8.06
C THR A 117 -4.99 -7.35 8.08
N ALA A 118 -4.38 -7.58 6.91
CA ALA A 118 -3.10 -8.26 6.79
C ALA A 118 -1.98 -7.45 7.46
N GLU A 119 -1.88 -6.15 7.19
CA GLU A 119 -0.86 -5.26 7.74
C GLU A 119 -0.96 -5.13 9.27
N ARG A 120 -2.18 -4.96 9.82
CA ARG A 120 -2.38 -4.95 11.28
C ARG A 120 -1.95 -6.26 11.93
N PHE A 121 -2.30 -7.39 11.32
CA PHE A 121 -1.90 -8.69 11.83
C PHE A 121 -0.38 -8.88 11.77
N TRP A 122 0.24 -8.41 10.68
CA TRP A 122 1.69 -8.42 10.54
C TRP A 122 2.37 -7.68 11.70
N ALA A 123 1.96 -6.43 11.95
CA ALA A 123 2.58 -5.57 12.95
C ALA A 123 2.33 -6.06 14.39
N ARG A 124 1.11 -6.54 14.70
CA ARG A 124 0.69 -6.84 16.07
C ARG A 124 0.93 -8.29 16.50
N GLU A 125 0.92 -9.23 15.57
CA GLU A 125 0.98 -10.67 15.88
C GLU A 125 2.15 -11.36 15.19
N PHE A 126 2.27 -11.24 13.87
CA PHE A 126 3.27 -12.00 13.10
C PHE A 126 4.71 -11.57 13.43
N CYS A 127 5.02 -10.29 13.30
CA CYS A 127 6.38 -9.78 13.53
C CYS A 127 6.84 -10.01 14.99
N PRO A 128 6.04 -9.66 16.02
CA PRO A 128 6.39 -10.00 17.40
C PRO A 128 6.57 -11.51 17.63
N ALA A 129 5.71 -12.36 17.05
CA ALA A 129 5.86 -13.81 17.17
C ALA A 129 7.12 -14.33 16.48
N TYR A 130 7.52 -13.75 15.34
CA TYR A 130 8.78 -14.07 14.67
C TYR A 130 9.97 -13.75 15.59
N HIS A 131 10.04 -12.54 16.15
CA HIS A 131 11.14 -12.15 17.03
C HIS A 131 11.19 -12.96 18.32
N ALA A 132 10.03 -13.28 18.91
CA ALA A 132 9.97 -14.15 20.07
C ALA A 132 10.46 -15.59 19.76
N ALA A 133 10.24 -16.07 18.53
CA ALA A 133 10.69 -17.38 18.06
C ALA A 133 12.15 -17.40 17.61
N SER A 134 12.70 -16.28 17.12
CA SER A 134 14.09 -16.20 16.63
C SER A 134 15.11 -16.29 17.75
N ASP A 135 14.73 -15.89 18.96
CA ASP A 135 15.64 -15.80 20.10
C ASP A 135 15.81 -17.13 20.86
N LYS A 136 14.98 -18.15 20.55
CA LYS A 136 14.95 -19.43 21.29
C LYS A 136 14.60 -20.61 20.39
N GLN A 137 15.53 -21.56 20.23
CA GLN A 137 15.25 -22.83 19.57
C GLN A 137 14.41 -23.75 20.48
N ASP A 138 13.42 -24.43 19.88
CA ASP A 138 12.53 -25.43 20.52
C ASP A 138 11.70 -24.94 21.73
N ASP A 139 11.26 -23.68 21.71
CA ASP A 139 10.35 -23.11 22.70
C ASP A 139 8.89 -23.08 22.16
N PRO A 140 7.85 -23.20 23.02
CA PRO A 140 6.47 -22.79 22.72
C PRO A 140 6.27 -21.61 21.76
N TYR A 141 7.16 -20.61 21.74
CA TYR A 141 7.11 -19.49 20.78
C TYR A 141 7.35 -19.92 19.33
N THR A 142 8.32 -20.81 19.07
CA THR A 142 8.58 -21.38 17.75
C THR A 142 7.37 -22.17 17.26
N VAL A 143 6.77 -22.99 18.14
CA VAL A 143 5.54 -23.73 17.84
C VAL A 143 4.39 -22.78 17.53
N HIS A 144 4.23 -21.71 18.32
CA HIS A 144 3.21 -20.70 18.08
C HIS A 144 3.39 -20.01 16.72
N PHE A 145 4.62 -19.60 16.38
CA PHE A 145 4.91 -18.95 15.10
C PHE A 145 4.53 -19.84 13.92
N PHE A 146 5.07 -21.07 13.86
CA PHE A 146 4.84 -21.96 12.72
C PHE A 146 3.42 -22.53 12.65
N ARG A 147 2.78 -22.83 13.79
CA ARG A 147 1.43 -23.44 13.78
C ARG A 147 0.29 -22.44 13.77
N ARG A 148 0.52 -21.18 14.17
CA ARG A 148 -0.53 -20.15 14.26
C ARG A 148 -0.22 -18.92 13.43
N ALA A 149 0.86 -18.20 13.75
CA ALA A 149 1.12 -16.89 13.18
C ALA A 149 1.36 -16.95 11.65
N LEU A 150 2.21 -17.87 11.20
CA LEU A 150 2.55 -18.01 9.78
C LEU A 150 1.34 -18.41 8.91
N PRO A 151 0.58 -19.49 9.21
CA PRO A 151 -0.62 -19.81 8.44
C PRO A 151 -1.68 -18.71 8.47
N ALA A 152 -1.79 -17.98 9.59
CA ALA A 152 -2.73 -16.87 9.73
C ALA A 152 -2.33 -15.64 8.89
N MET A 153 -1.02 -15.38 8.75
CA MET A 153 -0.48 -14.35 7.87
C MET A 153 -0.67 -14.71 6.40
N GLN A 154 -0.37 -15.96 6.02
CA GLN A 154 -0.55 -16.46 4.65
C GLN A 154 -2.00 -16.29 4.17
N ARG A 155 -2.98 -16.69 4.98
CA ARG A 155 -4.41 -16.50 4.64
C ARG A 155 -4.78 -15.03 4.45
N ARG A 156 -4.26 -14.14 5.29
CA ARG A 156 -4.55 -12.69 5.19
C ARG A 156 -3.87 -12.06 3.98
N MET A 157 -2.64 -12.46 3.67
CA MET A 157 -1.97 -12.06 2.44
C MET A 157 -2.75 -12.49 1.22
N GLN A 158 -3.24 -13.73 1.19
CA GLN A 158 -4.05 -14.24 0.09
C GLN A 158 -5.32 -13.42 -0.12
N LEU A 159 -6.07 -13.15 0.95
CA LEU A 159 -7.26 -12.30 0.88
C LEU A 159 -6.95 -10.87 0.40
N ALA A 160 -5.84 -10.29 0.85
CA ALA A 160 -5.41 -8.97 0.39
C ALA A 160 -5.02 -8.98 -1.10
N ARG A 161 -4.32 -10.02 -1.57
CA ARG A 161 -3.99 -10.20 -2.99
C ARG A 161 -5.24 -10.31 -3.84
N GLU A 162 -6.22 -11.12 -3.42
CA GLU A 162 -7.48 -11.32 -4.14
C GLU A 162 -8.29 -10.03 -4.26
N GLU A 163 -8.46 -9.28 -3.16
CA GLU A 163 -9.21 -8.03 -3.17
C GLU A 163 -8.55 -6.94 -4.02
N ILE A 164 -7.22 -6.79 -3.91
CA ILE A 164 -6.44 -5.82 -4.68
C ILE A 164 -6.41 -6.19 -6.17
N SER A 165 -6.19 -7.46 -6.51
CA SER A 165 -6.22 -7.94 -7.90
C SER A 165 -7.58 -7.70 -8.52
N ALA A 166 -8.66 -8.09 -7.83
CA ALA A 166 -10.02 -7.93 -8.35
C ALA A 166 -10.40 -6.46 -8.56
N ALA A 167 -9.96 -5.54 -7.69
CA ALA A 167 -10.18 -4.11 -7.89
C ALA A 167 -9.38 -3.56 -9.08
N GLY A 168 -8.12 -3.97 -9.24
CA GLY A 168 -7.29 -3.60 -10.39
C GLY A 168 -7.84 -4.14 -11.71
N GLU A 169 -8.30 -5.39 -11.73
CA GLU A 169 -8.96 -6.01 -12.88
C GLU A 169 -10.25 -5.27 -13.24
N LEU A 170 -11.06 -4.87 -12.26
CA LEU A 170 -12.28 -4.11 -12.48
C LEU A 170 -12.00 -2.74 -13.09
N LEU A 171 -10.96 -2.03 -12.64
CA LEU A 171 -10.51 -0.76 -13.24
C LEU A 171 -10.04 -0.96 -14.68
N PHE A 172 -9.27 -2.02 -14.94
CA PHE A 172 -8.83 -2.38 -16.29
C PHE A 172 -10.01 -2.68 -17.22
N GLN A 173 -10.98 -3.50 -16.77
CA GLN A 173 -12.17 -3.86 -17.54
C GLN A 173 -13.05 -2.64 -17.88
N ARG A 174 -13.06 -1.62 -17.02
CA ARG A 174 -13.75 -0.36 -17.28
C ARG A 174 -13.03 0.54 -18.27
N GLY A 175 -11.77 0.27 -18.58
CA GLY A 175 -10.93 1.16 -19.37
C GLY A 175 -10.68 2.49 -18.66
N ASP A 176 -10.46 2.47 -17.34
CA ASP A 176 -10.14 3.67 -16.57
C ASP A 176 -8.75 4.20 -16.98
N LEU A 177 -8.74 5.11 -17.97
CA LEU A 177 -7.52 5.63 -18.56
C LEU A 177 -6.65 6.35 -17.54
N THR A 178 -7.26 7.00 -16.54
CA THR A 178 -6.52 7.73 -15.53
C THR A 178 -5.81 6.79 -14.56
N PHE A 179 -6.47 5.71 -14.16
CA PHE A 179 -5.80 4.65 -13.41
C PHE A 179 -4.65 4.06 -14.23
N LEU A 180 -4.88 3.75 -15.50
CA LEU A 180 -3.86 3.15 -16.36
C LEU A 180 -2.65 4.08 -16.60
N SER A 181 -2.87 5.41 -16.71
CA SER A 181 -1.80 6.40 -16.87
C SER A 181 -0.97 6.62 -15.60
N THR A 182 -1.57 6.38 -14.44
CA THR A 182 -0.94 6.63 -13.13
C THR A 182 -0.51 5.36 -12.40
N ALA A 183 -0.84 4.16 -12.90
CA ALA A 183 -0.48 2.90 -12.26
C ALA A 183 1.05 2.75 -12.13
N ALA A 184 1.53 2.60 -10.90
CA ALA A 184 2.95 2.52 -10.55
C ALA A 184 3.34 1.19 -9.92
N ALA A 185 2.63 0.12 -10.31
CA ALA A 185 2.89 -1.23 -9.80
C ALA A 185 4.31 -1.74 -10.08
N PRO A 186 4.90 -1.55 -11.28
CA PRO A 186 6.29 -1.93 -11.53
C PRO A 186 7.27 -1.21 -10.59
N ASP A 187 7.18 0.13 -10.51
CA ASP A 187 8.07 0.97 -9.70
C ASP A 187 8.01 0.62 -8.21
N GLU A 188 6.80 0.40 -7.68
CA GLU A 188 6.62 0.03 -6.28
C GLU A 188 7.22 -1.36 -6.00
N ARG A 189 7.12 -2.32 -6.92
CA ARG A 189 7.74 -3.64 -6.75
C ARG A 189 9.25 -3.56 -6.84
N GLU A 190 9.79 -2.85 -7.83
CA GLU A 190 11.23 -2.67 -8.01
C GLU A 190 11.89 -2.06 -6.76
N ARG A 191 11.25 -1.04 -6.17
CA ARG A 191 11.69 -0.40 -4.93
C ARG A 191 11.91 -1.39 -3.78
N HIS A 192 11.10 -2.44 -3.67
CA HIS A 192 11.22 -3.43 -2.60
C HIS A 192 12.07 -4.63 -2.99
N ILE A 193 12.16 -4.99 -4.27
CA ILE A 193 13.05 -6.06 -4.76
C ILE A 193 14.51 -5.78 -4.40
N GLN A 194 14.93 -4.51 -4.45
CA GLN A 194 16.30 -4.09 -4.08
C GLN A 194 16.68 -4.42 -2.62
N ARG A 195 15.72 -4.79 -1.77
CA ARG A 195 15.96 -5.18 -0.38
C ARG A 195 16.32 -6.66 -0.22
N PHE A 196 16.03 -7.48 -1.22
CA PHE A 196 16.33 -8.91 -1.17
C PHE A 196 17.81 -9.16 -1.48
N PRO A 197 18.45 -10.11 -0.79
CA PRO A 197 19.83 -10.45 -1.05
C PRO A 197 20.01 -11.03 -2.47
N PRO A 198 21.16 -10.78 -3.12
CA PRO A 198 21.45 -11.35 -4.44
C PRO A 198 21.47 -12.89 -4.38
N GLY A 199 20.93 -13.55 -5.41
CA GLY A 199 20.85 -15.01 -5.52
C GLY A 199 19.47 -15.62 -5.23
N GLU A 200 18.48 -14.80 -4.87
CA GLU A 200 17.07 -15.21 -4.67
C GLU A 200 16.19 -14.88 -5.89
N GLU A 201 16.65 -15.20 -7.10
CA GLU A 201 15.99 -14.83 -8.36
C GLU A 201 14.56 -15.38 -8.48
N ASP A 202 14.34 -16.62 -8.00
CA ASP A 202 13.00 -17.24 -7.98
C ASP A 202 12.03 -16.50 -7.06
N ILE A 203 12.50 -15.98 -5.93
CA ILE A 203 11.68 -15.21 -4.98
C ILE A 203 11.37 -13.84 -5.58
N ALA A 204 12.34 -13.22 -6.26
CA ALA A 204 12.14 -11.96 -6.96
C ALA A 204 11.08 -12.09 -8.08
N LEU A 205 11.06 -13.19 -8.82
CA LEU A 205 10.03 -13.44 -9.84
C LEU A 205 8.62 -13.55 -9.24
N VAL A 206 8.45 -14.30 -8.15
CA VAL A 206 7.16 -14.39 -7.44
C VAL A 206 6.75 -13.04 -6.85
N PHE A 207 7.72 -12.22 -6.43
CA PHE A 207 7.48 -10.89 -5.91
C PHE A 207 6.97 -9.92 -6.98
N LEU A 208 7.43 -10.06 -8.23
CA LEU A 208 6.95 -9.26 -9.36
C LEU A 208 5.47 -9.48 -9.68
N GLU A 209 4.87 -10.58 -9.23
CA GLU A 209 3.45 -10.88 -9.43
C GLU A 209 2.54 -10.33 -8.31
N ILE A 210 3.10 -9.67 -7.29
CA ILE A 210 2.29 -9.12 -6.20
C ILE A 210 1.47 -7.94 -6.74
N PRO A 211 0.14 -7.98 -6.67
CA PRO A 211 -0.69 -6.89 -7.16
C PRO A 211 -0.57 -5.68 -6.22
N THR A 212 -0.77 -4.48 -6.78
CA THR A 212 -0.88 -3.24 -6.03
C THR A 212 -1.70 -2.22 -6.82
N LEU A 213 -2.41 -1.38 -6.10
CA LEU A 213 -3.16 -0.22 -6.58
C LEU A 213 -2.33 1.07 -6.39
N THR A 214 -1.01 0.94 -6.21
CA THR A 214 -0.12 2.10 -6.08
C THR A 214 -0.17 2.95 -7.35
N LEU A 215 -0.35 4.25 -7.17
CA LEU A 215 -0.39 5.25 -8.23
C LEU A 215 0.82 6.18 -8.11
N SER A 216 1.35 6.69 -9.21
CA SER A 216 2.41 7.68 -9.19
C SER A 216 2.24 8.67 -10.34
N ARG A 217 2.63 9.92 -10.10
CA ARG A 217 2.81 10.90 -11.16
C ARG A 217 3.99 11.81 -10.84
N SER A 218 4.75 12.11 -11.88
CA SER A 218 5.88 13.02 -11.87
C SER A 218 5.57 14.21 -12.76
N PHE A 219 5.95 15.41 -12.34
CA PHE A 219 5.88 16.60 -13.19
C PHE A 219 6.98 17.61 -12.85
N ASP A 220 7.39 18.38 -13.86
CA ASP A 220 8.43 19.39 -13.74
C ASP A 220 7.86 20.68 -13.10
N LEU A 221 8.50 21.13 -12.03
CA LEU A 221 8.16 22.36 -11.32
C LEU A 221 8.56 23.62 -12.12
N LEU A 222 9.45 23.51 -13.10
CA LEU A 222 9.84 24.62 -13.98
C LEU A 222 8.71 24.99 -14.96
N GLU A 223 7.93 24.01 -15.40
CA GLU A 223 6.77 24.22 -16.29
C GLU A 223 5.59 24.89 -15.58
N ILE A 224 5.62 24.92 -14.25
CA ILE A 224 4.56 25.45 -13.38
C ILE A 224 4.83 26.92 -12.99
N GLY A 225 6.04 27.43 -13.25
CA GLY A 225 6.51 28.76 -12.84
C GLY A 225 6.31 29.91 -13.85
N THR A 226 5.59 29.69 -14.94
CA THR A 226 5.23 30.72 -15.95
C THR A 226 3.75 31.06 -15.87
#